data_AF-A0A2V8F0Z0-F1
#
_entry.id   AF-A0A2V8F0Z0-F1
#
_cell.length_a   1.000
_cell.length_b   1.000
_cell.length_c   1.000
_cell.angle_alpha   90.00
_cell.angle_beta   90.00
_cell.angle_gamma   90.00
#
_symmetry.space_group_name_H-M   'P 1'
#
loop_
_entity.id
_entity.type
_entity.pdbx_description
1 polymer ?
#
loop_
_entity_poly.entity_id
_entity_poly.type
_entity_poly.pdbx_seq_one_letter_code
_entity_poly.pdbx_strand_id
1 'polypeptide(L)' 'MQPDRVTILAQIAEKADEIDPARAGAAKKRAEERLAKSTVDMDAERARIALLKSLIRLQVATRARIRS' A
#
# COMPACT_ATOMS: atom_id res chain seq x y z
N MET A 1 22.07 -6.52 25.02
CA MET A 1 20.64 -6.72 24.71
C MET A 1 19.86 -5.59 25.38
N GLN A 2 19.25 -4.66 24.64
CA GLN A 2 18.41 -3.60 25.22
C GLN A 2 16.94 -4.01 24.99
N PRO A 3 16.22 -4.49 26.03
CA PRO A 3 14.87 -5.06 25.89
C PRO A 3 13.79 -4.04 25.50
N ASP A 4 14.08 -2.74 25.51
CA ASP A 4 13.08 -1.67 25.28
C ASP A 4 13.12 -1.07 23.86
N ARG A 5 14.04 -1.54 22.98
CA ARG A 5 14.19 -1.01 21.63
C ARG A 5 13.98 -2.09 20.58
N VAL A 6 13.01 -1.85 19.69
CA VAL A 6 12.79 -2.65 18.48
C VAL A 6 13.19 -1.83 17.26
N THR A 7 14.07 -2.39 16.43
CA THR A 7 14.48 -1.79 15.15
C THR A 7 13.88 -2.60 14.00
N ILE A 8 13.14 -1.94 13.12
CA ILE A 8 12.56 -2.56 11.93
C ILE A 8 13.28 -2.01 10.70
N LEU A 9 13.76 -2.90 9.83
CA LEU A 9 14.33 -2.53 8.54
C LEU A 9 13.26 -2.69 7.46
N ALA A 10 13.02 -1.63 6.70
CA ALA A 10 12.07 -1.63 5.60
C ALA A 10 12.69 -0.94 4.38
N GLN A 11 12.36 -1.41 3.19
CA GLN A 11 12.76 -0.74 1.95
C GLN A 11 12.06 0.62 1.79
N ILE A 12 10.80 0.72 2.25
CA ILE A 12 9.99 1.94 2.22
C ILE A 12 9.17 1.99 3.50
N ALA A 13 9.10 3.15 4.13
CA ALA A 13 8.19 3.48 5.22
C ALA A 13 7.55 4.83 4.94
N GLU A 14 6.25 4.96 5.21
CA GLU A 14 5.45 6.18 4.99
C GLU A 14 4.68 6.45 6.28
N LYS A 15 4.60 7.72 6.72
CA LYS A 15 3.69 8.07 7.83
C LYS A 15 2.25 8.21 7.32
N ALA A 16 1.28 8.03 8.21
CA ALA A 16 -0.12 8.00 7.81
C ALA A 16 -0.67 9.34 7.29
N ASP A 17 -0.13 10.45 7.79
CA ASP A 17 -0.41 11.83 7.39
C ASP A 17 0.23 12.22 6.05
N GLU A 18 1.30 11.54 5.63
CA GLU A 18 1.97 11.73 4.33
C GLU A 18 1.27 10.97 3.19
N ILE A 19 0.34 10.05 3.52
CA ILE A 19 -0.38 9.27 2.50
C ILE A 19 -1.41 10.15 1.80
N ASP A 20 -1.23 10.36 0.50
CA ASP A 20 -2.25 10.93 -0.39
C ASP A 20 -3.30 9.85 -0.75
N PRO A 21 -4.55 9.96 -0.26
CA PRO A 21 -5.60 8.98 -0.53
C PRO A 21 -6.06 8.97 -1.98
N ALA A 22 -6.03 10.11 -2.66
CA ALA A 22 -6.45 10.21 -4.07
C ALA A 22 -5.45 9.47 -4.97
N ARG A 23 -4.14 9.68 -4.71
CA ARG A 23 -3.08 8.96 -5.41
C ARG A 23 -3.13 7.45 -5.13
N ALA A 24 -3.37 7.06 -3.87
CA ALA A 24 -3.51 5.65 -3.51
C ALA A 24 -4.74 5.00 -4.18
N GLY A 25 -5.87 5.72 -4.26
CA GLY A 25 -7.07 5.27 -4.95
C GLY A 25 -6.86 5.10 -6.47
N ALA A 26 -6.17 6.04 -7.11
CA ALA A 26 -5.82 5.91 -8.52
C ALA A 26 -4.89 4.73 -8.78
N ALA A 27 -3.95 4.44 -7.87
CA ALA A 27 -3.06 3.28 -7.97
C ALA A 27 -3.83 1.96 -7.82
N LYS A 28 -4.79 1.91 -6.88
CA LYS A 28 -5.72 0.77 -6.72
C LYS A 28 -6.46 0.47 -8.01
N LYS A 29 -7.12 1.47 -8.59
CA LYS A 29 -7.90 1.32 -9.83
C LYS A 29 -7.04 0.79 -10.99
N ARG A 30 -5.85 1.35 -11.18
CA ARG A 30 -4.91 0.87 -12.21
C ARG A 30 -4.46 -0.57 -11.97
N ALA A 31 -4.25 -0.97 -10.72
CA ALA A 31 -3.85 -2.34 -10.39
C ALA A 31 -4.99 -3.34 -10.65
N GLU A 32 -6.23 -2.97 -10.31
CA GLU A 32 -7.43 -3.77 -10.59
C GLU A 32 -7.65 -3.93 -12.10
N GLU A 33 -7.55 -2.84 -12.87
CA GLU A 33 -7.65 -2.87 -14.34
C GLU A 33 -6.57 -3.74 -14.98
N ARG A 34 -5.34 -3.72 -14.46
CA ARG A 34 -4.25 -4.58 -14.94
C ARG A 34 -4.49 -6.03 -14.61
N LEU A 35 -4.95 -6.34 -13.39
CA LEU A 35 -5.25 -7.71 -12.99
C LEU A 35 -6.37 -8.31 -13.85
N ALA A 36 -7.39 -7.51 -14.18
CA ALA A 36 -8.49 -7.92 -15.05
C ALA A 36 -8.07 -8.17 -16.51
N LYS A 37 -6.97 -7.58 -16.96
CA LYS A 37 -6.48 -7.65 -18.35
C LYS A 37 -5.23 -8.51 -18.51
N SER A 38 -4.58 -8.93 -17.42
CA SER A 38 -3.28 -9.59 -17.48
C SER A 38 -3.41 -11.01 -18.03
N THR A 39 -2.69 -11.31 -19.11
CA THR A 39 -2.61 -12.65 -19.72
C THR A 39 -1.37 -13.42 -19.30
N VAL A 40 -0.38 -12.75 -18.70
CA VAL A 40 0.88 -13.33 -18.22
C VAL A 40 0.89 -13.35 -16.70
N ASP A 41 1.29 -14.48 -16.12
CA ASP A 41 1.25 -14.73 -14.67
C ASP A 41 2.10 -13.75 -13.85
N MET A 42 3.30 -13.41 -14.35
CA MET A 42 4.18 -12.43 -13.71
C MET A 42 3.59 -11.01 -13.65
N ASP A 43 2.83 -10.60 -14.66
CA ASP A 43 2.18 -9.29 -14.69
C ASP A 43 0.97 -9.25 -13.75
N ALA A 44 0.27 -10.38 -13.61
CA ALA A 44 -0.82 -10.54 -12.65
C ALA A 44 -0.31 -10.43 -11.21
N GLU A 45 0.82 -11.08 -10.87
CA GLU A 45 1.38 -11.01 -9.53
C GLU A 45 1.91 -9.60 -9.19
N ARG A 46 2.54 -8.93 -10.16
CA ARG A 46 2.93 -7.51 -9.99
C ARG A 46 1.72 -6.60 -9.77
N ALA A 47 0.64 -6.80 -10.52
CA ALA A 47 -0.60 -6.07 -10.34
C ALA A 47 -1.21 -6.34 -8.95
N ARG A 48 -1.19 -7.59 -8.49
CA ARG A 48 -1.66 -8.00 -7.16
C ARG A 48 -0.88 -7.33 -6.03
N ILE A 49 0.46 -7.32 -6.11
CA ILE A 49 1.31 -6.63 -5.12
C ILE A 49 1.01 -5.12 -5.10
N ALA A 50 0.85 -4.50 -6.27
CA ALA A 50 0.49 -3.08 -6.37
C ALA A 50 -0.88 -2.79 -5.74
N LEU A 51 -1.86 -3.67 -5.97
CA LEU A 51 -3.18 -3.59 -5.36
C LEU A 51 -3.10 -3.65 -3.84
N LEU A 52 -2.43 -4.66 -3.29
CA LEU A 52 -2.26 -4.80 -1.83
C LEU A 52 -1.62 -3.56 -1.20
N LYS A 53 -0.55 -3.03 -1.80
CA LYS A 53 0.10 -1.79 -1.33
C LYS A 53 -0.87 -0.61 -1.31
N SER A 54 -1.66 -0.43 -2.37
CA SER A 54 -2.64 0.67 -2.45
C SER A 54 -3.76 0.55 -1.42
N LEU A 55 -4.25 -0.66 -1.17
CA LEU A 55 -5.28 -0.94 -0.16
C LEU A 55 -4.78 -0.63 1.25
N ILE A 56 -3.56 -1.07 1.59
CA ILE A 56 -2.95 -0.78 2.90
C ILE A 56 -2.80 0.73 3.10
N ARG A 57 -2.30 1.47 2.10
CA ARG A 57 -2.20 2.94 2.16
C ARG A 57 -3.56 3.59 2.45
N LEU A 58 -4.60 3.21 1.71
CA LEU A 58 -5.95 3.73 1.92
C LEU A 58 -6.50 3.43 3.31
N GLN A 59 -6.29 2.21 3.80
CA GLN A 59 -6.74 1.78 5.12
C GLN A 59 -6.04 2.58 6.23
N VAL A 60 -4.72 2.76 6.13
CA VAL A 60 -3.92 3.52 7.10
C VAL A 60 -4.32 5.00 7.10
N ALA A 61 -4.45 5.62 5.93
CA ALA A 61 -4.89 7.01 5.79
C ALA A 61 -6.29 7.24 6.40
N THR A 62 -7.21 6.30 6.16
CA THR A 62 -8.56 6.34 6.75
C THR A 62 -8.49 6.24 8.28
N ARG A 63 -7.70 5.30 8.81
CA ARG A 63 -7.53 5.13 10.26
C ARG A 63 -6.92 6.36 10.93
N ALA A 64 -5.97 7.02 10.29
CA ALA A 64 -5.36 8.24 10.83
C ALA A 64 -6.38 9.38 10.91
N ARG A 65 -7.21 9.57 9.87
CA ARG A 65 -8.29 10.58 9.88
C ARG A 65 -9.32 10.35 10.98
N ILE A 66 -9.62 9.11 11.34
CA ILE A 66 -10.59 8.79 12.41
C ILE A 66 -10.00 9.09 13.80
N ARG A 67 -8.67 9.07 13.94
CA ARG A 67 -7.97 9.22 15.23
C ARG A 67 -7.44 10.64 15.47
N SER A 68 -7.50 11.52 14.47
CA SER A 68 -7.19 12.96 14.55
C SER A 68 -8.40 13.75 15.00
#